data_AF-A0A0F9J5J1-F1
#
_entry.id   AF-A0A0F9J5J1-F1
#
_cell.length_a   1.000
_cell.length_b   1.000
_cell.length_c   1.000
_cell.angle_alpha   90.00
_cell.angle_beta   90.00
_cell.angle_gamma   90.00
#
_symmetry.space_group_name_H-M   'P 1'
#
loop_
_entity.id
_entity.type
_entity.pdbx_description
1 polymer ?
#
loop_
_entity_poly.entity_id
_entity_poly.type
_entity_poly.pdbx_seq_one_letter_code
_entity_poly.pdbx_strand_id
1 'polypeptide(L)' 'MARPALAIRTATPISFSMTTLLTFTDRGIYCPEGDFYIDPWRPVDRALITHGHADHARDGMNRYLATSSA' A
#
# COMPACT_ATOMS: atom_id res chain seq x y z
N MET A 1 7.92 5.95 -48.15
CA MET A 1 6.91 5.64 -47.13
C MET A 1 7.62 5.57 -45.78
N ALA A 2 7.73 6.70 -45.07
CA ALA A 2 8.49 6.81 -43.83
C ALA A 2 7.62 6.33 -42.64
N ARG A 3 8.17 5.42 -41.83
CA ARG A 3 7.52 4.95 -40.59
C ARG A 3 7.61 6.05 -39.53
N PRO A 4 6.54 6.35 -38.76
CA PRO A 4 6.65 7.33 -37.69
C PRO A 4 7.49 6.76 -36.55
N ALA A 5 8.46 7.54 -36.07
CA ALA A 5 9.20 7.23 -34.86
C ALA A 5 8.25 7.32 -33.65
N LEU A 6 8.19 6.25 -32.86
CA LEU A 6 7.45 6.20 -31.61
C LEU A 6 8.13 7.17 -30.62
N ALA A 7 7.51 8.31 -30.36
CA ALA A 7 7.98 9.27 -29.36
C ALA A 7 7.92 8.62 -27.97
N ILE A 8 9.08 8.38 -27.37
CA ILE A 8 9.20 7.99 -25.97
C ILE A 8 8.63 9.17 -25.17
N ARG A 9 7.44 8.99 -24.59
CA ARG A 9 6.82 9.96 -23.68
C ARG A 9 7.81 10.19 -22.55
N THR A 10 8.41 11.38 -22.48
CA THR A 10 9.28 11.78 -21.38
C THR A 10 8.46 11.68 -20.09
N ALA A 11 8.79 10.72 -19.24
CA ALA A 11 8.11 10.51 -17.97
C ALA A 11 8.20 11.78 -17.12
N THR A 12 7.07 12.24 -16.61
CA THR A 12 6.99 13.24 -15.54
C THR A 12 7.97 12.84 -14.43
N PRO A 13 8.78 13.76 -13.87
CA PRO A 13 9.68 13.42 -12.78
C PRO A 13 8.86 12.85 -11.63
N ILE A 14 9.12 11.59 -11.28
CA ILE A 14 8.52 10.95 -10.11
C ILE A 14 9.14 11.66 -8.90
N SER A 15 8.40 12.56 -8.28
CA SER A 15 8.82 13.18 -7.03
C SER A 15 8.79 12.11 -5.95
N PHE A 16 9.95 11.66 -5.51
CA PHE A 16 10.08 10.79 -4.34
C PHE A 16 10.12 11.64 -3.09
N SER A 17 9.17 11.43 -2.18
CA SER A 17 9.23 12.00 -0.85
C SER A 17 10.37 11.34 -0.06
N MET A 18 11.08 12.13 0.75
CA MET A 18 12.14 11.66 1.66
C MET A 18 11.59 11.00 2.94
N THR A 19 10.30 10.66 2.94
CA THR A 19 9.65 9.91 4.03
C THR A 19 10.04 8.44 3.97
N THR A 20 10.24 7.84 5.14
CA THR A 20 10.42 6.39 5.25
C THR A 20 9.17 5.69 4.72
N LEU A 21 9.34 4.82 3.71
CA LEU A 21 8.24 4.12 3.06
C LEU A 21 7.45 3.24 4.05
N LEU A 22 8.17 2.51 4.91
CA LEU A 22 7.58 1.60 5.91
C LEU A 22 8.25 1.80 7.26
N THR A 23 7.45 1.99 8.30
CA THR A 23 7.91 2.15 9.68
C THR A 23 7.32 1.07 10.57
N PHE A 24 8.15 0.41 11.38
CA PHE A 24 7.67 -0.52 12.39
C PHE A 24 7.08 0.24 13.58
N THR A 25 5.92 -0.23 14.04
CA THR A 25 5.22 0.32 15.20
C THR A 25 4.88 -0.80 16.16
N ASP A 26 4.31 -0.47 17.31
CA ASP A 26 3.75 -1.42 18.26
C ASP A 26 2.44 -2.09 17.75
N ARG A 27 1.91 -1.66 16.60
CA ARG A 27 0.66 -2.17 16.00
C ARG A 27 0.86 -2.96 14.72
N GLY A 28 2.02 -2.86 14.07
CA GLY A 28 2.29 -3.43 12.75
C GLY A 28 3.27 -2.59 11.92
N ILE A 29 3.32 -2.85 10.62
CA ILE A 29 4.13 -2.09 9.65
C ILE A 29 3.27 -0.96 9.08
N TYR A 30 3.62 0.29 9.34
CA TYR A 30 2.88 1.46 8.88
C TYR A 30 3.46 2.03 7.58
N CYS A 31 2.59 2.33 6.62
CA CYS A 31 2.92 3.03 5.38
C CYS A 31 2.34 4.46 5.41
N PRO A 32 3.16 5.51 5.60
CA PRO A 32 2.68 6.90 5.66
C PRO A 32 2.01 7.36 4.36
N GLU A 33 2.55 6.99 3.21
CA GLU A 33 2.05 7.40 1.89
C GLU A 33 0.65 6.84 1.58
N GLY A 34 0.38 5.62 2.04
CA GLY A 34 -0.92 4.98 1.89
C GLY A 34 -1.89 5.19 3.06
N ASP A 35 -1.36 5.68 4.18
CA ASP A 35 -2.02 5.78 5.48
C ASP A 35 -2.75 4.47 5.86
N PHE A 36 -1.99 3.38 5.95
CA PHE A 36 -2.50 2.08 6.38
C PHE A 36 -1.43 1.26 7.10
N TYR A 37 -1.88 0.25 7.84
CA TYR A 37 -1.01 -0.75 8.44
C TYR A 37 -1.07 -2.06 7.66
N ILE A 38 0.10 -2.64 7.40
CA ILE A 38 0.25 -3.97 6.81
C ILE A 38 0.30 -4.99 7.94
N ASP A 39 -0.53 -6.01 7.85
CA ASP A 39 -0.60 -7.14 8.79
C ASP A 39 -0.58 -6.72 10.28
N PRO A 40 -1.48 -5.82 10.70
CA PRO A 40 -1.46 -5.31 12.07
C PRO A 40 -1.88 -6.38 13.07
N TRP A 41 -1.18 -6.44 14.21
CA TRP A 41 -1.54 -7.33 15.33
C TRP A 41 -2.30 -6.61 16.45
N ARG A 42 -2.50 -5.28 16.37
CA ARG A 42 -3.36 -4.47 17.25
C ARG A 42 -4.42 -3.72 16.44
N PRO A 43 -5.57 -3.34 17.03
CA PRO A 43 -6.59 -2.52 16.37
C PRO A 43 -6.02 -1.26 15.71
N VAL A 44 -6.38 -1.05 14.44
CA VAL A 44 -6.01 0.12 13.63
C VAL A 44 -7.20 0.58 12.79
N ASP A 45 -7.11 1.81 12.25
CA ASP A 45 -8.17 2.37 11.41
C ASP A 45 -8.24 1.71 10.01
N ARG A 46 -7.08 1.47 9.39
CA ARG A 46 -6.97 0.91 8.04
C ARG A 46 -5.96 -0.24 8.02
N ALA A 47 -6.47 -1.47 7.94
CA ALA A 47 -5.68 -2.69 7.85
C ALA A 47 -5.60 -3.19 6.40
N LEU A 48 -4.39 -3.38 5.90
CA LEU A 48 -4.10 -4.13 4.68
C LEU A 48 -3.53 -5.49 5.09
N ILE A 49 -4.22 -6.57 4.75
CA ILE A 49 -3.71 -7.93 4.97
C ILE A 49 -2.99 -8.40 3.71
N THR A 50 -1.82 -9.00 3.86
CA THR A 50 -1.02 -9.47 2.72
C THR A 50 -1.66 -10.69 2.05
N HIS A 51 -2.39 -11.49 2.82
CA HIS A 51 -3.08 -12.68 2.35
C HIS A 51 -4.22 -13.07 3.31
N GLY A 52 -5.16 -13.88 2.81
CA GLY A 52 -6.41 -14.23 3.49
C GLY A 52 -6.30 -15.27 4.60
N HIS A 53 -5.26 -15.23 5.43
CA HIS A 53 -5.19 -16.09 6.61
C HIS A 53 -5.73 -15.39 7.87
N ALA A 54 -6.33 -16.20 8.75
CA ALA A 54 -7.02 -15.73 9.95
C ALA A 54 -6.06 -15.16 11.02
N ASP A 55 -4.77 -15.49 10.98
CA ASP A 55 -3.75 -14.91 11.86
C ASP A 55 -3.49 -13.43 11.56
N HIS A 56 -3.83 -12.98 10.34
CA HIS A 56 -3.77 -11.58 9.91
C HIS A 56 -5.14 -10.87 9.96
N ALA A 57 -6.24 -11.58 9.71
CA ALA A 57 -7.60 -11.04 9.72
C ALA A 57 -8.26 -11.12 11.11
N ARG A 58 -7.79 -10.28 12.05
CA ARG A 58 -8.22 -10.27 13.47
C ARG A 58 -9.33 -9.26 13.77
N ASP A 59 -10.32 -9.63 14.57
CA ASP A 59 -11.38 -8.70 15.03
C ASP A 59 -10.83 -7.41 15.66
N GLY A 60 -11.57 -6.30 15.50
CA GLY A 60 -11.28 -5.01 16.13
C GLY A 60 -10.63 -3.97 15.22
N MET A 61 -10.28 -4.30 13.97
CA MET A 61 -9.90 -3.30 12.96
C MET A 61 -11.13 -2.50 12.52
N ASN A 62 -10.98 -1.19 12.24
CA ASN A 62 -12.11 -0.37 11.77
C ASN A 62 -12.44 -0.65 10.30
N ARG A 63 -11.41 -0.74 9.44
CA ARG A 63 -11.58 -1.06 8.01
C ARG A 63 -10.48 -2.00 7.53
N TYR A 64 -10.89 -2.98 6.73
CA TYR A 64 -9.99 -3.80 5.91
C TYR A 64 -9.96 -3.28 4.48
N LEU A 65 -8.76 -3.09 3.95
CA LEU A 65 -8.55 -2.72 2.56
C LEU A 65 -8.54 -3.99 1.71
N ALA A 66 -9.42 -4.04 0.72
CA ALA A 66 -9.55 -5.13 -0.23
C ALA A 66 -9.76 -4.58 -1.64
N THR A 67 -9.42 -5.39 -2.64
CA THR A 67 -9.78 -5.14 -4.04
C THR A 67 -11.26 -5.42 -4.26
N SER A 68 -11.86 -4.82 -5.30
CA SER A 68 -13.27 -5.04 -5.64
C SER A 68 -13.57 -6.44 -6.19
N SER A 69 -12.53 -7.21 -6.51
CA SER A 69 -12.60 -8.60 -6.97
C SER A 69 -11.50 -9.41 -6.30
N ALA A 70 -11.72 -10.72 -6.21
CA ALA A 70 -10.67 -11.68 -5.89
C ALA A 70 -9.68 -11.86 -7.05
#